data_AF-A0A352EZJ9-F1
#
_entry.id   AF-A0A352EZJ9-F1
#
_cell.length_a   1.000
_cell.length_b   1.000
_cell.length_c   1.000
_cell.angle_alpha   90.00
_cell.angle_beta   90.00
_cell.angle_gamma   90.00
#
_symmetry.space_group_name_H-M   'P 1'
#
loop_
_entity.id
_entity.type
_entity.pdbx_description
1 polymer ?
#
loop_
_entity_poly.entity_id
_entity_poly.type
_entity_poly.pdbx_seq_one_letter_code
_entity_poly.pdbx_strand_id
1 'polypeptide(L)'
;VIAGEPLHTKHFEELGEAVSLGTERAAVLAGGKVFGGPLARQARFAMYTARLPTWHHRLRVGASWFLGRTTPRPLLPLGIQR
;
A
#
# COMPACT_ATOMS: atom_id res chain seq x y z
N VAL A 1 -23.33 -16.30 -16.09
CA VAL A 1 -22.98 -17.28 -15.05
C VAL A 1 -22.07 -18.31 -15.69
N ILE A 2 -20.81 -18.40 -15.29
CA ILE A 2 -19.79 -19.19 -16.01
C ILE A 2 -19.89 -20.70 -15.68
N ALA A 3 -20.60 -21.09 -14.62
CA ALA A 3 -20.73 -22.49 -14.17
C ALA A 3 -22.15 -22.92 -13.75
N GLY A 4 -23.20 -22.14 -14.01
CA GLY A 4 -24.57 -22.45 -13.55
C GLY A 4 -24.84 -22.32 -12.05
N GLU A 5 -23.83 -22.03 -11.23
CA GLU A 5 -23.95 -21.88 -9.78
C GLU A 5 -24.79 -20.66 -9.35
N PRO A 6 -25.57 -20.76 -8.25
CA PRO A 6 -26.30 -19.63 -7.70
C PRO A 6 -25.33 -18.53 -7.24
N LEU A 7 -25.68 -17.28 -7.51
CA LEU A 7 -24.88 -16.13 -7.09
C LEU A 7 -25.01 -15.93 -5.58
N HIS A 8 -23.86 -15.83 -4.89
CA HIS A 8 -23.84 -15.43 -3.49
C HIS A 8 -23.99 -13.92 -3.34
N THR A 9 -24.79 -13.50 -2.36
CA THR A 9 -24.82 -12.12 -1.89
C THR A 9 -23.44 -11.75 -1.37
N LYS A 10 -22.84 -10.69 -1.91
CA LYS A 10 -21.59 -10.15 -1.38
C LYS A 10 -21.88 -9.14 -0.27
N HIS A 11 -21.21 -9.31 0.85
CA HIS A 11 -21.13 -8.30 1.89
C HIS A 11 -19.78 -7.61 1.81
N PHE A 12 -19.79 -6.29 2.00
CA PHE A 12 -18.56 -5.51 2.08
C PHE A 12 -17.93 -5.73 3.46
N GLU A 13 -16.65 -6.09 3.48
CA GLU A 13 -15.85 -6.18 4.70
C GLU A 13 -14.84 -5.05 4.72
N GLU A 14 -14.91 -4.20 5.75
CA GLU A 14 -13.99 -3.09 5.91
C GLU A 14 -12.65 -3.60 6.48
N LEU A 15 -11.67 -3.82 5.60
CA LEU A 15 -10.33 -4.26 5.98
C LEU A 15 -9.42 -3.14 6.50
N GLY A 16 -9.96 -1.91 6.57
CA GLY A 16 -9.24 -0.70 6.96
C GLY A 16 -8.51 0.02 5.82
N GLU A 17 -8.04 1.21 6.13
CA GLU A 17 -7.50 2.21 5.19
C GLU A 17 -6.13 2.72 5.64
N ALA A 18 -5.30 3.16 4.69
CA ALA A 18 -3.98 3.69 4.98
C ALA A 18 -3.66 4.88 4.07
N VAL A 19 -3.26 6.01 4.64
CA VAL A 19 -2.99 7.26 3.91
C VAL A 19 -1.61 7.85 4.28
N SER A 20 -0.89 8.34 3.27
CA SER A 20 0.39 9.06 3.47
C SER A 20 0.12 10.48 3.99
N LEU A 21 0.92 10.95 4.93
CA LEU A 21 0.91 12.34 5.43
C LEU A 21 2.23 13.03 5.08
N GLY A 22 2.72 12.82 3.86
CA GLY A 22 4.06 13.20 3.43
C GLY A 22 5.01 12.01 3.38
N THR A 23 6.31 12.28 3.52
CA THR A 23 7.40 11.32 3.29
C THR A 23 7.67 10.42 4.50
N GLU A 24 7.53 10.97 5.70
CA GLU A 24 7.95 10.33 6.96
C GLU A 24 6.78 9.74 7.77
N ARG A 25 5.55 10.15 7.49
CA ARG A 25 4.38 9.86 8.34
C ARG A 25 3.21 9.31 7.53
N ALA A 26 2.36 8.53 8.18
CA ALA A 26 1.09 8.07 7.64
C ALA A 26 0.02 8.02 8.75
N ALA A 27 -1.21 7.76 8.36
CA ALA A 27 -2.30 7.33 9.23
C ALA A 27 -2.86 6.01 8.69
N VAL A 28 -3.11 5.05 9.58
CA VAL A 28 -3.63 3.72 9.25
C VAL A 28 -4.81 3.41 10.16
N LEU A 29 -5.91 3.00 9.56
CA LEU A 29 -7.06 2.35 10.17
C LEU A 29 -6.93 0.85 9.89
N ALA A 30 -6.83 0.02 10.92
CA ALA A 30 -6.82 -1.42 10.78
C ALA A 30 -7.51 -2.06 11.99
N GLY A 31 -8.39 -3.05 11.76
CA GLY A 31 -9.10 -3.74 12.83
C GLY A 31 -9.88 -2.80 13.77
N GLY A 32 -10.47 -1.74 13.22
CA GLY A 32 -11.23 -0.73 13.97
C GLY A 32 -10.38 0.24 14.81
N LYS A 33 -9.05 0.23 14.68
CA LYS A 33 -8.15 1.15 15.40
C LYS A 33 -7.39 2.06 14.44
N VAL A 34 -7.29 3.34 14.81
CA VAL A 34 -6.52 4.34 14.07
C VAL A 34 -5.20 4.60 14.77
N PHE A 35 -4.11 4.58 14.01
CA PHE A 35 -2.78 4.95 14.49
C PHE A 35 -2.03 5.76 13.44
N GLY A 36 -1.14 6.64 13.89
CA GLY A 36 -0.45 7.61 13.04
C GLY A 36 1.05 7.69 13.29
N GLY A 37 1.73 8.49 12.47
CA GLY A 37 3.16 8.80 12.64
C GLY A 37 4.08 7.84 11.86
N PRO A 38 5.36 7.71 12.28
CA PRO A 38 6.36 6.89 11.58
C PRO A 38 6.04 5.39 11.59
N LEU A 39 5.43 4.89 12.67
CA LEU A 39 4.99 3.49 12.75
C LEU A 39 3.89 3.18 11.73
N ALA A 40 2.94 4.10 11.57
CA ALA A 40 1.88 3.99 10.57
C ALA A 40 2.44 3.97 9.13
N ARG A 41 3.58 4.63 8.87
CA ARG A 41 4.26 4.57 7.56
C ARG A 41 4.74 3.14 7.27
N GLN A 42 5.40 2.50 8.23
CA GLN A 42 5.85 1.11 8.08
C GLN A 42 4.67 0.15 7.93
N ALA A 43 3.62 0.35 8.74
CA ALA A 43 2.41 -0.46 8.65
C ALA A 43 1.72 -0.35 7.29
N ARG A 44 1.63 0.85 6.71
CA ARG A 44 1.11 1.05 5.36
C ARG A 44 1.90 0.28 4.31
N PHE A 45 3.24 0.31 4.37
CA PHE A 45 4.06 -0.46 3.44
C PHE A 45 3.84 -1.96 3.60
N ALA A 46 3.83 -2.47 4.83
CA ALA A 46 3.53 -3.89 5.10
C ALA A 46 2.15 -4.30 4.55
N MET A 47 1.10 -3.50 4.80
CA MET A 47 -0.25 -3.74 4.28
C MET A 47 -0.27 -3.79 2.74
N TYR A 48 0.39 -2.84 2.08
CA TYR A 48 0.42 -2.80 0.62
C TYR A 48 1.21 -3.95 0.02
N THR A 49 2.35 -4.30 0.61
CA THR A 49 3.14 -5.44 0.17
C THR A 49 2.34 -6.72 0.32
N ALA A 50 1.61 -6.93 1.43
CA ALA A 50 0.78 -8.12 1.64
C ALA A 50 -0.32 -8.29 0.56
N ARG A 51 -0.87 -7.18 0.03
CA ARG A 51 -1.93 -7.18 -0.98
C ARG A 51 -1.44 -7.46 -2.40
N LEU A 52 -0.13 -7.48 -2.66
CA LEU A 52 0.39 -7.75 -4.00
C LEU A 52 0.15 -9.23 -4.38
N PRO A 53 -0.19 -9.53 -5.64
CA PRO A 53 -0.63 -10.86 -6.05
C PRO A 53 0.50 -11.89 -6.11
N THR A 54 1.74 -11.47 -6.41
CA THR A 54 2.86 -12.40 -6.65
C THR A 54 4.01 -12.19 -5.67
N TRP A 55 4.64 -13.30 -5.24
CA TRP A 55 5.77 -13.27 -4.32
C TRP A 55 6.95 -12.41 -4.82
N HIS A 56 7.29 -12.52 -6.11
CA HIS A 56 8.36 -11.72 -6.72
C HIS A 56 8.07 -10.22 -6.66
N HIS A 57 6.82 -9.80 -6.88
CA HIS A 57 6.44 -8.39 -6.73
C HIS A 57 6.49 -7.94 -5.28
N ARG A 58 6.08 -8.79 -4.33
CA ARG A 58 6.17 -8.51 -2.89
C ARG A 58 7.61 -8.24 -2.47
N LEU A 59 8.55 -9.09 -2.87
CA LEU A 59 9.96 -8.91 -2.53
C LEU A 59 10.56 -7.65 -3.16
N ARG A 60 10.35 -7.46 -4.47
CA ARG A 60 10.93 -6.32 -5.20
C ARG A 60 10.40 -4.98 -4.70
N VAL A 61 9.09 -4.85 -4.52
CA VAL A 61 8.44 -3.62 -4.08
C VAL A 61 8.62 -3.42 -2.57
N GLY A 62 8.52 -4.48 -1.78
CA GLY A 62 8.79 -4.42 -0.35
C GLY A 62 10.20 -3.94 -0.06
N ALA A 63 11.21 -4.54 -0.70
CA ALA A 63 12.60 -4.09 -0.57
C ALA A 63 12.78 -2.63 -0.99
N SER A 64 12.14 -2.17 -2.06
CA SER A 64 12.25 -0.76 -2.49
C SER A 64 11.57 0.23 -1.55
N TRP A 65 10.56 -0.17 -0.78
CA TRP A 65 9.93 0.70 0.21
C TRP A 65 10.65 0.70 1.56
N PHE A 66 11.20 -0.44 1.98
CA PHE A 66 11.96 -0.55 3.22
C PHE A 66 13.40 -0.02 3.08
N LEU A 67 14.04 -0.20 1.93
CA LEU A 67 15.42 0.24 1.66
C LEU A 67 15.48 1.53 0.82
N GLY A 68 14.44 1.81 0.03
CA GLY A 68 14.37 3.04 -0.75
C GLY A 68 14.23 4.23 0.18
N ARG A 69 15.24 5.09 0.13
CA ARG A 69 15.32 6.29 0.94
C ARG A 69 14.09 7.17 0.77
N THR A 70 13.73 7.81 1.87
CA THR A 70 12.76 8.91 2.01
C THR A 70 13.13 10.18 1.23
N THR A 71 14.18 10.13 0.41
CA THR A 71 14.58 11.26 -0.42
C THR A 71 13.49 11.56 -1.44
N PRO A 72 12.95 12.79 -1.45
CA PRO A 72 12.05 13.24 -2.49
C PRO A 72 12.68 12.95 -3.85
N ARG A 73 11.93 12.33 -4.75
CA ARG A 73 12.42 12.15 -6.11
C ARG A 73 12.49 13.54 -6.74
N PRO A 74 13.69 14.02 -7.15
CA PRO A 74 13.79 15.31 -7.79
C PRO A 74 12.89 15.29 -9.03
N LEU A 75 12.06 16.31 -9.17
CA LEU A 75 11.31 16.49 -10.40
C LEU A 75 12.34 16.72 -11.49
N LEU A 76 12.52 15.75 -12.39
CA LEU A 76 13.19 16.05 -13.64
C LEU A 76 12.35 17.11 -14.35
N PRO A 77 12.96 18.15 -14.94
CA PRO A 77 12.22 19.06 -15.80
C PRO A 77 11.52 18.22 -16.87
N LEU A 78 10.19 18.39 -16.98
CA LEU A 78 9.34 17.80 -18.01
C LEU A 78 9.93 18.19 -19.38
N GLY A 79 10.71 17.30 -19.99
CA GLY A 79 11.35 17.57 -21.27
C GLY A 79 12.68 16.87 -21.55
N ILE A 80 13.35 16.26 -20.56
CA ILE A 80 14.62 15.55 -20.80
C ILE A 80 14.49 14.09 -20.35
N GLN A 81 14.09 13.22 -21.28
CA GLN A 81 14.34 11.78 -21.20
C GLN A 81 15.73 11.54 -21.78
N ARG A 82 16.61 10.86 -21.02
CA ARG A 82 17.83 10.23 -21.56
C ARG A 82 17.56 8.75 -21.73
#